data_AF-A0A7X9DFP4-F1
#
_entry.id   AF-A0A7X9DFP4-F1
#
_cell.length_a   1.000
_cell.length_b   1.000
_cell.length_c   1.000
_cell.angle_alpha   90.00
_cell.angle_beta   90.00
_cell.angle_gamma   90.00
#
_symmetry.space_group_name_H-M   'P 1'
#
loop_
_entity.id
_entity.type
_entity.pdbx_description
1 polymer ?
#
loop_
_entity_poly.entity_id
_entity_poly.type
_entity_poly.pdbx_seq_one_letter_code
_entity_poly.pdbx_strand_id
1 'polypeptide(L)'
;MKIPKTFTIVTFGCQMNKSDSELMEVSLTQEGFIKSTTYGDIIIFNTCSVRKHAEDRALAHIVEASNAYKHSIIVVAGCMAQRLSWEIRNKYNVDL
;
A
#
# COMPACT_ATOMS: atom_id res chain seq x y z
N MET A 1 12.33 3.66 18.97
CA MET A 1 11.44 3.65 17.80
C MET A 1 12.18 4.36 16.67
N LYS A 2 12.48 3.67 15.56
CA LYS A 2 13.19 4.26 14.42
C LYS A 2 12.17 5.14 13.67
N ILE A 3 12.48 6.41 13.43
CA ILE A 3 11.62 7.25 12.59
C ILE A 3 11.61 6.63 11.19
N PRO A 4 10.44 6.28 10.61
CA PRO A 4 10.40 5.72 9.27
C PRO A 4 11.02 6.73 8.32
N LYS A 5 12.05 6.32 7.57
CA LYS A 5 12.75 7.21 6.63
C LYS A 5 12.41 6.90 5.19
N THR A 6 12.03 5.65 4.91
CA THR A 6 11.82 5.17 3.55
C THR A 6 10.38 4.74 3.30
N PHE A 7 9.89 5.00 2.10
CA PHE A 7 8.57 4.54 1.67
C PHE A 7 8.60 3.92 0.27
N THR A 8 7.64 3.05 0.01
CA THR A 8 7.43 2.43 -1.31
C THR A 8 5.95 2.48 -1.64
N ILE A 9 5.60 2.83 -2.87
CA ILE A 9 4.20 2.78 -3.35
C ILE A 9 4.08 1.69 -4.41
N VAL A 10 3.23 0.71 -4.15
CA VAL A 10 2.84 -0.34 -5.10
C VAL A 10 1.43 -0.04 -5.60
N THR A 11 1.29 0.15 -6.90
CA THR A 11 0.03 0.60 -7.50
C THR A 11 -0.69 -0.55 -8.21
N PHE A 12 -1.93 -0.80 -7.82
CA PHE A 12 -2.83 -1.77 -8.44
C PHE A 12 -4.10 -1.06 -8.92
N GLY A 13 -4.33 -1.06 -10.23
CA GLY A 13 -5.58 -0.48 -10.75
C GLY A 13 -5.47 0.18 -12.11
N CYS A 14 -6.01 1.40 -12.18
CA CYS A 14 -6.12 2.20 -13.38
C CYS A 14 -5.22 3.44 -13.34
N GLN A 15 -5.35 4.30 -14.35
CA GLN A 15 -4.58 5.56 -14.44
C GLN A 15 -4.85 6.51 -13.28
N MET A 16 -6.05 6.46 -12.68
CA MET A 16 -6.36 7.25 -11.49
C MET A 16 -5.46 6.87 -10.32
N ASN A 17 -5.31 5.57 -10.03
CA ASN A 17 -4.39 5.13 -8.98
C ASN A 17 -2.93 5.50 -9.28
N LYS A 18 -2.52 5.51 -10.56
CA LYS A 18 -1.18 5.99 -10.92
C LYS A 18 -1.01 7.47 -10.58
N SER A 19 -1.98 8.31 -10.96
CA SER A 19 -2.00 9.73 -10.64
C SER A 19 -2.01 9.97 -9.12
N ASP A 20 -2.82 9.23 -8.38
CA ASP A 20 -2.89 9.32 -6.92
C ASP A 20 -1.56 8.93 -6.28
N SER A 21 -0.89 7.89 -6.81
CA SER A 21 0.44 7.48 -6.34
C SER A 21 1.51 8.54 -6.57
N GLU A 22 1.46 9.25 -7.70
CA GLU A 22 2.37 10.38 -7.99
C GLU A 22 2.13 11.54 -7.00
N LEU A 23 0.86 11.85 -6.69
CA LEU A 23 0.53 12.87 -5.68
C LEU A 23 0.98 12.47 -4.27
N MET A 24 0.79 11.21 -3.88
CA MET A 24 1.27 10.67 -2.60
C MET A 24 2.80 10.74 -2.50
N GLU A 25 3.51 10.40 -3.58
CA GLU A 25 4.97 10.47 -3.63
C GLU A 25 5.49 11.89 -3.43
N VAL A 26 4.88 12.87 -4.09
CA VAL A 26 5.24 14.28 -3.91
C VAL A 26 5.02 14.72 -2.47
N SER A 27 3.86 14.42 -1.89
CA SER A 27 3.54 14.79 -0.51
C SER A 27 4.50 14.16 0.50
N LEU A 28 4.77 12.85 0.40
CA LEU A 28 5.70 12.16 1.30
C LEU A 28 7.13 12.69 1.16
N THR A 29 7.55 13.00 -0.06
CA THR A 29 8.88 13.57 -0.30
C THR A 29 9.02 14.98 0.30
N GLN A 30 7.96 15.81 0.23
CA GLN A 30 7.92 17.14 0.85
C GLN A 30 8.03 17.06 2.38
N GLU A 31 7.46 16.02 2.99
CA GLU A 31 7.59 15.74 4.43
C GLU A 31 8.92 15.08 4.81
N GLY A 32 9.85 14.90 3.86
CA GLY A 32 11.22 14.42 4.10
C GLY A 32 11.38 12.90 4.10
N PHE A 33 10.37 12.14 3.67
CA PHE A 33 10.52 10.70 3.44
C PHE A 33 11.27 10.43 2.13
N ILE A 34 11.98 9.31 2.07
CA ILE A 34 12.81 8.92 0.93
C ILE A 34 12.14 7.75 0.20
N LYS A 35 11.88 7.92 -1.10
CA LYS A 35 11.35 6.82 -1.91
C LYS A 35 12.38 5.69 -2.04
N SER A 36 11.95 4.47 -1.75
CA SER A 36 12.73 3.25 -1.89
C SER A 36 12.25 2.44 -3.10
N THR A 37 13.20 1.83 -3.82
CA THR A 37 12.92 0.93 -4.95
C THR A 37 12.55 -0.49 -4.50
N THR A 38 12.92 -0.86 -3.28
CA THR A 38 12.48 -2.07 -2.58
C THR A 38 11.52 -1.71 -1.47
N TYR A 39 10.82 -2.69 -0.89
CA TYR A 39 9.97 -2.44 0.28
C TYR A 39 10.77 -1.81 1.43
N GLY A 40 10.36 -0.59 1.79
CA GLY A 40 11.00 0.24 2.82
C GLY A 40 10.36 0.11 4.20
N ASP A 41 10.56 1.14 5.02
CA ASP A 41 9.95 1.26 6.35
C ASP A 41 8.42 1.41 6.26
N ILE A 42 7.92 2.02 5.18
CA ILE A 42 6.50 2.15 4.86
C ILE A 42 6.22 1.54 3.48
N ILE A 43 5.24 0.64 3.38
CA ILE A 43 4.80 0.02 2.13
C ILE A 43 3.34 0.41 1.90
N ILE A 44 3.09 1.20 0.85
CA ILE A 44 1.76 1.72 0.50
C ILE A 44 1.24 0.95 -0.71
N PHE A 45 0.16 0.21 -0.52
CA PHE A 45 -0.58 -0.44 -1.59
C PHE A 45 -1.74 0.45 -2.04
N ASN A 46 -1.60 1.15 -3.16
CA ASN A 46 -2.69 1.96 -3.73
C ASN A 46 -3.54 1.10 -4.67
N THR A 47 -4.80 0.88 -4.31
CA THR A 47 -5.62 -0.22 -4.84
C THR A 47 -6.96 0.24 -5.41
N CYS A 48 -7.34 -0.33 -6.55
CA CYS A 48 -8.62 -0.10 -7.23
C CYS A 48 -9.64 -1.20 -6.93
N SER A 49 -10.92 -0.83 -6.78
CA SER A 49 -12.01 -1.79 -6.62
C SER A 49 -12.82 -2.08 -7.90
N VAL A 50 -12.44 -1.45 -9.02
CA VAL A 50 -13.23 -1.54 -10.26
C VAL A 50 -13.03 -2.86 -10.98
N ARG A 51 -11.83 -3.45 -10.89
CA ARG A 51 -11.49 -4.70 -11.59
C ARG A 51 -11.11 -5.77 -10.59
N LYS A 52 -11.89 -6.86 -10.54
CA LYS A 52 -11.64 -8.01 -9.66
C LYS A 52 -10.20 -8.55 -9.74
N HIS A 53 -9.64 -8.65 -10.95
CA HIS A 53 -8.28 -9.14 -11.13
C HIS A 53 -7.20 -8.20 -10.55
N ALA A 54 -7.47 -6.90 -10.46
CA ALA A 54 -6.60 -5.96 -9.77
C ALA A 54 -6.69 -6.13 -8.25
N GLU A 55 -7.89 -6.36 -7.72
CA GLU A 55 -8.10 -6.65 -6.29
C GLU A 55 -7.43 -7.95 -5.86
N ASP A 56 -7.63 -9.04 -6.60
CA ASP A 56 -7.05 -10.36 -6.27
C ASP A 56 -5.52 -10.29 -6.22
N ARG A 57 -4.89 -9.57 -7.17
CA ARG A 57 -3.43 -9.33 -7.16
C ARG A 57 -3.02 -8.46 -5.98
N ALA A 58 -3.72 -7.36 -5.73
CA ALA A 58 -3.41 -6.49 -4.61
C ALA A 58 -3.44 -7.25 -3.28
N LEU A 59 -4.48 -8.05 -3.04
CA LEU A 59 -4.63 -8.87 -1.84
C LEU A 59 -3.49 -9.87 -1.68
N ALA A 60 -3.08 -10.57 -2.75
CA ALA A 60 -1.96 -11.50 -2.71
C ALA A 60 -0.66 -10.80 -2.27
N HIS A 61 -0.35 -9.63 -2.84
CA HIS A 61 0.83 -8.85 -2.47
C HIS A 61 0.77 -8.27 -1.06
N ILE A 62 -0.42 -7.85 -0.61
CA ILE A 62 -0.62 -7.34 0.76
C ILE A 62 -0.35 -8.46 1.78
N VAL A 63 -0.86 -9.66 1.55
CA VAL A 63 -0.64 -10.83 2.44
C VAL A 63 0.80 -11.30 2.42
N GLU A 64 1.44 -11.31 1.25
CA GLU A 64 2.86 -11.63 1.14
C GLU A 64 3.71 -10.62 1.92
N ALA A 65 3.46 -9.32 1.71
CA ALA A 65 4.19 -8.27 2.38
C ALA A 65 3.98 -8.28 3.90
N SER A 66 2.74 -8.49 4.37
CA SER A 66 2.43 -8.56 5.79
C SER A 66 3.09 -9.74 6.49
N ASN A 67 3.43 -10.80 5.75
CA ASN A 67 4.15 -11.96 6.28
C ASN A 67 5.67 -11.80 6.22
N ALA A 68 6.20 -11.26 5.13
CA ALA A 68 7.65 -11.13 4.95
C ALA A 68 8.25 -9.88 5.62
N TYR A 69 7.50 -8.79 5.77
CA TYR A 69 7.99 -7.48 6.20
C TYR A 69 7.35 -7.03 7.51
N LYS A 70 7.48 -7.85 8.56
CA LYS A 70 6.89 -7.63 9.90
C LYS A 70 7.33 -6.33 10.60
N HIS A 71 8.43 -5.72 10.16
CA HIS A 71 8.94 -4.45 10.70
C HIS A 71 8.53 -3.22 9.89
N SER A 72 7.92 -3.43 8.72
CA SER A 72 7.42 -2.35 7.87
C SER A 72 5.99 -1.98 8.27
N ILE A 73 5.67 -0.69 8.17
CA ILE A 73 4.30 -0.20 8.27
C ILE A 73 3.64 -0.44 6.92
N ILE A 74 2.57 -1.23 6.90
CA ILE A 74 1.80 -1.50 5.68
C ILE A 74 0.57 -0.60 5.67
N VAL A 75 0.39 0.13 4.56
CA VAL A 75 -0.76 1.02 4.33
C VAL A 75 -1.48 0.53 3.10
N VAL A 76 -2.81 0.37 3.18
CA VAL A 76 -3.65 0.09 2.01
C VAL A 76 -4.51 1.31 1.73
N ALA A 77 -4.40 1.84 0.52
CA ALA A 77 -5.07 3.06 0.07
C ALA A 77 -5.92 2.80 -1.18
N GLY A 78 -6.76 3.78 -1.53
CA GLY A 78 -7.63 3.72 -2.71
C GLY A 78 -8.99 3.06 -2.46
N CYS A 79 -9.77 2.88 -3.52
CA CYS A 79 -11.18 2.45 -3.44
C CYS A 79 -11.37 1.06 -2.83
N MET A 80 -10.43 0.13 -3.07
CA MET A 80 -10.51 -1.21 -2.47
C MET A 80 -10.30 -1.16 -0.96
N ALA A 81 -9.42 -0.27 -0.46
CA ALA A 81 -9.22 -0.08 0.99
C ALA A 81 -10.53 0.30 1.69
N GLN A 82 -11.32 1.19 1.07
CA GLN A 82 -12.61 1.62 1.62
C GLN A 82 -13.63 0.47 1.63
N ARG A 83 -13.68 -0.32 0.56
CA ARG A 83 -14.65 -1.41 0.37
C ARG A 83 -14.34 -2.67 1.18
N LEU A 84 -13.06 -3.04 1.27
CA LEU A 84 -12.60 -4.33 1.81
C LEU A 84 -11.83 -4.19 3.13
N SER A 85 -11.82 -3.02 3.76
CA SER A 85 -11.13 -2.77 5.04
C SER A 85 -11.38 -3.86 6.08
N TRP A 86 -12.65 -4.25 6.27
CA TRP A 86 -13.02 -5.31 7.21
C TRP A 86 -12.46 -6.68 6.82
N GLU A 87 -12.55 -7.06 5.54
CA GLU A 87 -12.05 -8.36 5.07
C GLU A 87 -10.53 -8.43 5.20
N ILE A 88 -9.80 -7.36 4.84
CA ILE A 88 -8.34 -7.33 4.93
C ILE A 88 -7.88 -7.53 6.38
N ARG A 89 -8.55 -6.88 7.34
CA ARG A 89 -8.24 -7.04 8.77
C ARG A 89 -8.57 -8.43 9.29
N ASN A 90 -9.79 -8.90 9.06
CA ASN A 90 -10.31 -10.07 9.77
C ASN A 90 -10.08 -11.39 9.03
N LYS A 91 -10.12 -11.39 7.70
CA LYS A 91 -9.95 -12.61 6.89
C LYS A 91 -8.50 -12.87 6.54
N TYR A 92 -7.74 -11.81 6.26
CA TYR A 92 -6.34 -11.92 5.86
C TYR A 92 -5.35 -11.64 7.00
N ASN A 93 -5.87 -11.33 8.19
CA ASN A 93 -5.09 -11.06 9.41
C ASN A 93 -3.98 -10.01 9.19
N VAL A 94 -4.31 -8.99 8.40
CA VAL A 94 -3.44 -7.84 8.14
C VAL A 94 -3.95 -6.67 8.95
N ASP A 95 -3.16 -6.24 9.93
CA ASP A 95 -3.49 -5.06 10.71
C ASP A 95 -3.27 -3.81 9.82
N LEU A 96 -4.34 -3.08 9.54
CA LEU A 96 -4.38 -1.92 8.65
C LEU A 96 -4.48 -0.58 9.41
#